data_AF-A0A845E7J8-F1
#
_entry.id   AF-A0A845E7J8-F1
#
_cell.length_a   1.000
_cell.length_b   1.000
_cell.length_c   1.000
_cell.angle_alpha   90.00
_cell.angle_beta   90.00
_cell.angle_gamma   90.00
#
_symmetry.space_group_name_H-M   'P 1'
#
loop_
_entity.id
_entity.type
_entity.pdbx_description
1 polymer ?
#
loop_
_entity_poly.entity_id
_entity_poly.type
_entity_poly.pdbx_seq_one_letter_code
_entity_poly.pdbx_strand_id
1 'polypeptide(L)'
;MHISVLLFCTTHLPYIHQREQFFHELCHALRHAGRQSFMPYSFYELQERDARHFTLYASLPTHMINDYNLSNPAIIDQLSHDFMIPRKVCIERLEKIKSRIVPSDKSNLINLRKEG
;
A
#
# COMPACT_ATOMS: atom_id res chain seq x y z
N MET A 1 -20.76 1.72 -19.36
CA MET A 1 -19.65 0.75 -19.50
C MET A 1 -18.48 1.17 -18.64
N HIS A 2 -18.41 0.56 -17.44
CA HIS A 2 -17.33 0.64 -16.46
C HIS A 2 -16.17 -0.25 -16.92
N ILE A 3 -15.20 0.29 -17.65
CA ILE A 3 -14.05 -0.53 -18.12
C ILE A 3 -12.96 -0.67 -17.03
N SER A 4 -13.06 0.04 -15.90
CA SER A 4 -12.02 0.04 -14.85
C SER A 4 -12.31 -0.84 -13.63
N VAL A 5 -13.41 -1.59 -13.59
CA VAL A 5 -13.77 -2.47 -12.45
C VAL A 5 -13.61 -3.96 -12.83
N LEU A 6 -13.10 -4.23 -14.04
CA LEU A 6 -13.10 -5.56 -14.67
C LEU A 6 -11.70 -6.16 -14.84
N LEU A 7 -10.68 -5.67 -14.12
CA LEU A 7 -9.51 -6.51 -13.83
C LEU A 7 -9.85 -7.39 -12.61
N PHE A 8 -10.90 -8.19 -12.78
CA PHE A 8 -11.27 -9.29 -11.91
C PHE A 8 -10.00 -10.07 -11.60
N CYS A 9 -9.62 -10.08 -10.32
CA CYS A 9 -8.69 -10.99 -9.66
C CYS A 9 -8.15 -12.06 -10.63
N THR A 10 -6.97 -11.84 -11.22
CA THR A 10 -6.49 -12.77 -12.25
C THR A 10 -6.26 -14.13 -11.59
N THR A 11 -7.07 -15.12 -11.96
CA THR A 11 -7.15 -16.41 -11.24
C THR A 11 -5.89 -17.26 -11.38
N HIS A 12 -5.00 -16.88 -12.30
CA HIS A 12 -3.70 -17.51 -12.53
C HIS A 12 -2.59 -16.97 -11.62
N LEU A 13 -2.82 -15.89 -10.87
CA LEU A 13 -1.84 -15.43 -9.88
C LEU A 13 -1.87 -16.33 -8.64
N PRO A 14 -0.73 -16.52 -7.97
CA PRO A 14 -0.70 -17.10 -6.64
C PRO A 14 -1.64 -16.33 -5.69
N TYR A 15 -2.31 -17.04 -4.78
CA TYR A 15 -3.30 -16.46 -3.85
C TYR A 15 -2.81 -15.20 -3.13
N ILE A 16 -1.52 -15.18 -2.77
CA ILE A 16 -0.89 -14.05 -2.09
C ILE A 16 -0.95 -12.74 -2.90
N HIS A 17 -0.85 -12.83 -4.23
CA HIS A 17 -0.97 -11.68 -5.12
C HIS A 17 -2.42 -11.31 -5.42
N GLN A 18 -3.31 -12.31 -5.41
CA GLN A 18 -4.75 -12.07 -5.51
C GLN A 18 -5.26 -11.22 -4.33
N ARG A 19 -4.73 -11.43 -3.11
CA ARG A 19 -5.08 -10.59 -1.96
C ARG A 19 -4.61 -9.15 -2.11
N GLU A 20 -3.39 -8.92 -2.60
CA GLU A 20 -2.89 -7.57 -2.90
C GLU A 20 -3.82 -6.86 -3.91
N GLN A 21 -4.16 -7.57 -5.00
CA GLN A 21 -5.07 -7.07 -6.04
C GLN A 21 -6.48 -6.80 -5.49
N PHE A 22 -7.02 -7.69 -4.64
CA PHE A 22 -8.34 -7.53 -4.03
C PHE A 22 -8.46 -6.19 -3.28
N PHE A 23 -7.49 -5.86 -2.42
CA PHE A 23 -7.54 -4.59 -1.68
C PHE A 23 -7.36 -3.37 -2.58
N HIS A 24 -6.60 -3.49 -3.67
CA HIS A 24 -6.43 -2.43 -4.66
C HIS A 24 -7.78 -2.13 -5.36
N GLU A 25 -8.44 -3.16 -5.88
CA GLU A 25 -9.75 -3.05 -6.51
C GLU A 25 -10.84 -2.59 -5.53
N LEU A 26 -10.75 -3.03 -4.27
CA LEU A 26 -11.63 -2.53 -3.21
C LEU A 26 -11.49 -1.01 -3.04
N CYS A 27 -10.28 -0.46 -3.15
CA CYS A 27 -10.09 1.00 -3.13
C CYS A 27 -10.81 1.67 -4.29
N HIS A 28 -10.68 1.13 -5.51
CA HIS A 28 -11.36 1.69 -6.68
C HIS A 28 -12.88 1.67 -6.49
N ALA A 29 -13.43 0.57 -5.99
CA ALA A 29 -14.86 0.44 -5.74
C ALA A 29 -15.37 1.42 -4.65
N LEU A 30 -14.59 1.65 -3.59
CA LEU A 30 -15.03 2.46 -2.45
C LEU A 30 -14.76 3.96 -2.62
N ARG A 31 -13.65 4.35 -3.27
CA ARG A 31 -13.11 5.71 -3.19
C ARG A 31 -12.97 6.41 -4.54
N HIS A 32 -13.02 5.67 -5.65
CA HIS A 32 -12.79 6.24 -6.98
C HIS A 32 -14.06 6.22 -7.83
N ALA A 33 -14.24 7.28 -8.61
CA ALA A 33 -15.32 7.42 -9.57
C ALA A 33 -14.77 7.86 -10.93
N GLY A 34 -15.58 7.67 -11.98
CA GLY A 34 -15.20 7.99 -13.36
C GLY A 34 -14.64 6.78 -14.11
N ARG A 35 -14.42 6.97 -15.42
CA ARG A 35 -13.83 5.96 -16.30
C ARG A 35 -12.37 6.31 -16.54
N GLN A 36 -11.44 5.47 -16.09
CA GLN A 36 -10.00 5.75 -16.22
C GLN A 36 -9.59 5.94 -17.70
N SER A 37 -10.24 5.24 -18.63
CA SER A 37 -9.95 5.33 -20.07
C SER A 37 -10.15 6.72 -20.69
N PHE A 38 -10.89 7.61 -20.04
CA PHE A 38 -11.16 8.97 -20.51
C PHE A 38 -10.61 10.04 -19.55
N MET A 39 -9.91 9.61 -18.51
CA MET A 39 -9.40 10.49 -17.46
C MET A 39 -8.03 11.07 -17.86
N PRO A 40 -7.74 12.35 -17.57
CA PRO A 40 -6.39 12.88 -17.77
C PRO A 40 -5.37 12.07 -16.95
N TYR A 41 -4.19 11.85 -17.53
CA TYR A 41 -3.16 10.96 -16.97
C TYR A 41 -2.81 11.27 -15.50
N SER A 42 -2.75 12.55 -15.13
CA SER A 42 -2.47 12.98 -13.75
C SER A 42 -3.52 12.52 -12.73
N PHE A 43 -4.81 12.49 -13.11
CA PHE A 43 -5.88 12.01 -12.25
C PHE A 43 -5.88 10.48 -12.16
N TYR A 44 -5.55 9.79 -13.25
CA TYR A 44 -5.34 8.34 -13.23
C TYR A 44 -4.22 7.98 -12.24
N GLU A 45 -3.04 8.59 -12.39
CA GLU A 45 -1.89 8.37 -11.50
C GLU A 45 -2.22 8.67 -10.04
N LEU A 46 -3.05 9.70 -9.79
CA LEU A 46 -3.53 10.01 -8.45
C LEU A 46 -4.37 8.87 -7.85
N GLN A 47 -5.32 8.32 -8.62
CA GLN A 47 -6.13 7.18 -8.18
C GLN A 47 -5.27 5.94 -7.94
N GLU A 48 -4.36 5.62 -8.85
CA GLU A 48 -3.46 4.47 -8.72
C GLU A 48 -2.55 4.58 -7.50
N ARG A 49 -2.03 5.79 -7.21
CA ARG A 49 -1.24 6.04 -6.00
C ARG A 49 -2.08 5.90 -4.73
N ASP A 50 -3.31 6.40 -4.72
CA ASP A 50 -4.21 6.27 -3.59
C ASP A 50 -4.61 4.81 -3.35
N ALA A 51 -4.90 4.06 -4.40
CA ALA A 51 -5.19 2.63 -4.34
C ALA A 51 -4.01 1.82 -3.80
N ARG A 52 -2.78 2.08 -4.28
CA ARG A 52 -1.56 1.46 -3.70
C ARG A 52 -1.42 1.76 -2.22
N HIS A 53 -1.64 3.00 -1.80
CA HIS A 53 -1.58 3.34 -0.38
C HIS A 53 -2.68 2.64 0.43
N PHE A 54 -3.92 2.66 -0.05
CA PHE A 54 -5.04 1.98 0.59
C PHE A 54 -4.74 0.50 0.80
N THR A 55 -4.21 -0.20 -0.21
CA THR A 55 -3.82 -1.61 -0.11
C THR A 55 -2.92 -1.87 1.08
N LEU A 56 -1.92 -1.02 1.36
CA LEU A 56 -1.02 -1.21 2.50
C LEU A 56 -1.76 -1.15 3.85
N TYR A 57 -2.66 -0.18 4.03
CA TYR A 57 -3.38 0.01 5.29
C TYR A 57 -4.50 -1.01 5.48
N ALA A 58 -5.21 -1.35 4.40
CA ALA A 58 -6.32 -2.28 4.43
C ALA A 58 -5.85 -3.74 4.59
N SER A 59 -4.74 -4.10 3.94
CA SER A 59 -4.19 -5.47 4.03
C SER A 59 -3.43 -5.75 5.30
N LEU A 60 -2.83 -4.72 5.92
CA LEU A 60 -2.03 -4.86 7.14
C LEU A 60 -2.34 -3.70 8.11
N PRO A 61 -3.48 -3.78 8.82
CA PRO A 61 -3.93 -2.71 9.73
C PRO A 61 -3.03 -2.58 10.97
N THR A 62 -2.76 -1.34 11.41
CA THR A 62 -1.83 -1.10 12.55
C THR A 62 -2.25 -1.83 13.83
N HIS A 63 -3.55 -1.83 14.14
CA HIS A 63 -4.03 -2.44 15.38
C HIS A 63 -3.78 -3.95 15.42
N MET A 64 -3.81 -4.66 14.29
CA MET A 64 -3.49 -6.08 14.22
C MET A 64 -1.98 -6.33 14.29
N ILE A 65 -1.16 -5.41 13.77
CA ILE A 65 0.30 -5.52 13.84
C ILE A 65 0.81 -5.40 15.28
N ASN A 66 0.11 -4.64 16.13
CA ASN A 66 0.51 -4.44 17.53
C ASN A 66 0.56 -5.74 18.35
N ASP A 67 -0.14 -6.79 17.91
CA ASP A 67 -0.14 -8.09 18.56
C ASP A 67 1.11 -8.94 18.21
N TYR A 68 1.96 -8.45 17.30
CA TYR A 68 3.17 -9.14 16.84
C TYR A 68 4.45 -8.59 17.50
N ASN A 69 5.43 -9.46 17.69
CA ASN A 69 6.78 -9.07 18.10
C ASN A 69 7.58 -8.51 16.91
N LEU A 70 7.60 -7.18 16.76
CA LEU A 70 8.31 -6.50 15.66
C LEU A 70 9.84 -6.64 15.70
N SER A 71 10.41 -7.06 16.83
CA SER A 71 11.85 -7.33 16.96
C SER A 71 12.25 -8.71 16.43
N ASN A 72 11.28 -9.56 16.07
CA ASN A 72 11.55 -10.88 15.52
C ASN A 72 12.16 -10.76 14.11
N PRO A 73 13.35 -11.35 13.82
CA PRO A 73 13.93 -11.34 12.48
C PRO A 73 13.04 -11.95 11.39
N ALA A 74 12.16 -12.89 11.77
CA ALA A 74 11.22 -13.55 10.87
C ALA A 74 9.87 -12.83 10.75
N ILE A 75 9.73 -11.61 11.29
CA ILE A 75 8.44 -10.89 11.33
C ILE A 75 7.83 -10.68 9.94
N ILE A 76 8.65 -10.43 8.91
CA ILE A 76 8.17 -10.22 7.54
C ILE A 76 7.52 -11.50 6.99
N ASP A 77 8.15 -12.65 7.22
CA ASP A 77 7.61 -13.94 6.77
C ASP A 77 6.33 -14.30 7.55
N GLN A 78 6.32 -14.03 8.86
CA GLN A 78 5.15 -14.26 9.70
C GLN A 78 3.95 -13.42 9.24
N LEU A 79 4.15 -12.11 9.05
CA LEU A 79 3.08 -11.22 8.56
C LEU A 79 2.64 -11.57 7.13
N SER A 80 3.58 -11.92 6.27
CA SER A 80 3.28 -12.31 4.88
C SER A 80 2.42 -13.58 4.84
N HIS A 81 2.73 -14.55 5.70
CA HIS A 81 1.94 -15.76 5.89
C HIS A 81 0.56 -15.43 6.49
N ASP A 82 0.49 -14.80 7.66
CA ASP A 82 -0.77 -14.65 8.39
C ASP A 82 -1.79 -13.76 7.66
N PHE A 83 -1.32 -12.70 7.01
CA PHE A 83 -2.18 -11.79 6.24
C PHE A 83 -2.30 -12.18 4.77
N MET A 84 -1.56 -13.21 4.34
CA MET A 84 -1.58 -13.74 2.98
C MET A 84 -1.29 -12.65 1.94
N ILE A 85 -0.30 -11.80 2.21
CA ILE A 85 0.14 -10.71 1.32
C ILE A 85 1.63 -10.80 1.03
N PRO A 86 2.13 -10.28 -0.11
CA PRO A 86 3.54 -10.44 -0.48
C PRO A 86 4.46 -9.74 0.51
N ARG A 87 5.64 -10.32 0.77
CA ARG A 87 6.67 -9.73 1.65
C ARG A 87 6.97 -8.26 1.38
N LYS A 88 7.00 -7.86 0.10
CA LYS A 88 7.21 -6.46 -0.31
C LYS A 88 6.19 -5.50 0.35
N VAL A 89 4.93 -5.92 0.46
CA VAL A 89 3.83 -5.14 1.05
C VAL A 89 4.03 -5.02 2.55
N CYS A 90 4.41 -6.13 3.22
CA CYS A 90 4.75 -6.12 4.65
C CYS A 90 5.92 -5.17 4.96
N ILE A 91 7.00 -5.26 4.17
CA ILE A 91 8.18 -4.39 4.32
C ILE A 91 7.79 -2.92 4.17
N GLU A 92 7.12 -2.56 3.07
CA GLU A 92 6.70 -1.18 2.83
C GLU A 92 5.80 -0.67 3.95
N ARG A 93 4.89 -1.52 4.45
CA ARG A 93 3.99 -1.15 5.53
C ARG A 93 4.72 -0.89 6.84
N LEU A 94 5.65 -1.76 7.24
CA LEU A 94 6.42 -1.57 8.47
C LEU A 94 7.31 -0.33 8.41
N GLU A 95 7.92 -0.03 7.27
CA GLU A 95 8.69 1.22 7.08
C GLU A 95 7.80 2.47 7.23
N LYS A 96 6.56 2.43 6.73
CA LYS A 96 5.58 3.51 6.97
C LYS A 96 5.16 3.64 8.44
N ILE A 97 5.22 2.58 9.24
CA ILE A 97 4.94 2.64 10.68
C ILE A 97 6.13 3.26 11.40
N LYS A 98 7.34 2.77 11.13
CA LYS A 98 8.58 3.31 11.73
C LYS A 98 8.73 4.81 11.48
N SER A 99 8.51 5.25 10.24
CA SER A 99 8.61 6.67 9.86
C SER A 99 7.54 7.58 10.48
N ARG A 100 6.46 7.03 11.04
CA ARG A 100 5.47 7.80 11.82
C ARG A 100 5.82 7.90 13.30
N ILE A 101 6.56 6.92 13.83
CA ILE A 101 6.97 6.87 15.25
C ILE A 101 8.24 7.70 15.46
N VAL A 102 9.19 7.66 14.53
CA VAL A 102 10.37 8.52 14.56
C VAL A 102 9.99 9.87 13.95
N PRO A 103 9.99 10.98 14.71
CA PRO A 103 9.83 12.30 14.13
C PRO A 103 10.95 12.47 13.11
N SER A 104 10.61 12.67 11.84
CA SER A 104 11.64 13.01 10.86
C SER A 104 12.24 14.33 11.32
N ASP A 105 13.49 14.33 11.75
CA ASP A 105 14.25 15.54 11.98
C ASP A 105 14.57 16.19 10.62
N LYS A 106 13.53 16.67 9.94
CA LYS A 106 13.60 17.39 8.66
C LYS A 106 14.15 18.81 8.84
N SER A 107 14.46 19.21 10.07
CA SER A 107 15.00 20.53 10.39
C SER A 107 16.40 20.76 9.77
N ASN A 108 17.15 19.68 9.50
CA ASN A 108 18.53 19.77 8.98
C ASN A 108 18.66 19.72 7.45
N LEU A 109 17.62 19.30 6.70
CA LEU A 109 17.69 19.21 5.23
C LEU A 109 17.36 20.51 4.50
N ILE A 110 16.68 21.46 5.17
CA ILE A 110 16.34 22.76 4.58
C ILE A 110 17.55 23.72 4.59
N ASN A 111 18.52 23.50 5.49
CA ASN A 111 19.70 24.36 5.62
C ASN A 111 20.81 24.07 4.61
N LEU A 112 20.86 22.87 4.00
CA LEU A 112 21.87 22.56 2.95
C LEU A 112 21.49 23.02 1.54
N ARG A 113 20.26 23.50 1.30
CA ARG A 113 19.82 23.95 -0.03
C ARG A 113 19.90 25.47 -0.23
N LYS A 114 20.43 26.20 0.76
CA LYS A 114 20.57 27.66 0.70
C LYS A 114 22.01 28.16 0.51
N GLU A 115 22.99 27.26 0.38
CA GLU A 115 24.40 27.62 0.14
C GLU A 115 24.99 26.98 -1.13
N GLY A 116 24.20 26.94 -2.21
CA GLY A 116 24.66 26.50 -3.54
C GLY A 116 24.14 27.40 -4.64
#